data_AF-A0ABD5VPP6-F1
#
_entry.id   AF-A0ABD5VPP6-F1
#
_cell.length_a   1.000
_cell.length_b   1.000
_cell.length_c   1.000
_cell.angle_alpha   90.00
_cell.angle_beta   90.00
_cell.angle_gamma   90.00
#
_symmetry.space_group_name_H-M   'P 1'
#
loop_
_entity.id
_entity.type
_entity.pdbx_description
1 polymer ?
#
loop_
_entity_poly.entity_id
_entity_poly.type
_entity_poly.pdbx_seq_one_letter_code
_entity_poly.pdbx_strand_id
1 'polypeptide(L)'
;MSSGLENRQRAEILDSVTVEATGIGGGRVRLVAYYTGGDGEEMLHADNYPTNFYEDRTARGSFKNEVKAALDGYELDPSKWVEAWQKWTSSLVAAKDDERPNLVPENVRQLADGTEHVHVLTGGDSAVWRVEISWRGKTREIELTHEDMASDGTKPLKNQLFKAFLNSPEIQQEDWIALRNYWTEIQEEKARETMTEKDRKLESFIETVTSRVTPHESADVLANGREAAWVDWENDHGLNGVGSEVAVAWVQSSLVSDILDSMDNAPKVGELGTELQNRGFTVRGSANLQPAGKDTKGRYWFFDPAALGITEMDTFDDAAEGATSEVDA
;
A
#
# COMPACT_ATOMS: atom_id res chain seq x y z
N MET A 1 13.41 -5.51 -22.51
CA MET A 1 12.52 -6.61 -22.09
C MET A 1 13.09 -7.05 -20.74
N SER A 2 12.36 -6.87 -19.64
CA SER A 2 12.86 -7.22 -18.30
C SER A 2 12.99 -8.75 -18.22
N SER A 3 14.15 -9.24 -17.76
CA SER A 3 14.32 -10.63 -17.32
C SER A 3 13.43 -10.85 -16.10
N GLY A 4 12.21 -11.32 -16.34
CA GLY A 4 11.29 -11.69 -15.27
C GLY A 4 11.95 -12.65 -14.29
N LEU A 5 11.49 -12.65 -13.04
CA LEU A 5 11.91 -13.65 -12.07
C LEU A 5 11.45 -15.04 -12.55
N GLU A 6 12.38 -15.99 -12.64
CA GLU A 6 12.08 -17.36 -13.07
C GLU A 6 12.24 -18.30 -11.89
N ASN A 7 11.45 -19.38 -11.82
CA ASN A 7 11.72 -20.43 -10.82
C ASN A 7 12.67 -21.50 -11.36
N ARG A 8 12.65 -21.73 -12.67
CA ARG A 8 13.32 -22.87 -13.29
C ARG A 8 13.84 -22.51 -14.66
N GLN A 9 15.06 -22.95 -14.95
CA GLN A 9 15.65 -22.95 -16.28
C GLN A 9 16.11 -24.38 -16.60
N ARG A 10 15.85 -24.84 -17.82
CA ARG A 10 16.30 -26.16 -18.30
C ARG A 10 17.09 -25.98 -19.58
N ALA A 11 18.27 -26.56 -19.65
CA ALA A 11 19.20 -26.44 -20.77
C ALA A 11 19.72 -27.81 -21.19
N GLU A 12 19.55 -28.13 -22.47
CA GLU A 12 20.24 -29.27 -23.10
C GLU A 12 21.71 -28.89 -23.28
N ILE A 13 22.58 -29.51 -22.49
CA ILE A 13 24.02 -29.19 -22.50
C ILE A 13 24.71 -30.02 -23.56
N LEU A 14 24.26 -31.27 -23.73
CA LEU A 14 24.71 -32.23 -24.72
C LEU A 14 23.48 -33.02 -25.18
N ASP A 15 23.51 -33.60 -26.39
CA ASP A 15 22.37 -34.30 -27.03
C ASP A 15 21.61 -35.32 -26.15
N SER A 16 22.24 -35.81 -25.08
CA SER A 16 21.65 -36.76 -24.13
C SER A 16 21.90 -36.38 -22.66
N VAL A 17 22.29 -35.13 -22.38
CA VAL A 17 22.46 -34.61 -21.02
C VAL A 17 21.80 -33.25 -20.89
N THR A 18 20.76 -33.20 -20.06
CA THR A 18 20.04 -31.97 -19.73
C THR A 18 20.35 -31.54 -18.31
N VAL A 19 20.53 -30.24 -18.10
CA VAL A 19 20.65 -29.64 -16.76
C VAL A 19 19.43 -28.77 -16.48
N GLU A 20 18.80 -29.01 -15.33
CA GLU A 20 17.74 -28.18 -14.77
C GLU A 20 18.28 -27.41 -13.56
N ALA A 21 18.06 -26.10 -13.57
CA ALA A 21 18.38 -25.18 -12.48
C ALA A 21 17.08 -24.63 -11.90
N THR A 22 16.84 -24.84 -10.60
CA THR A 22 15.61 -24.39 -9.90
C THR A 22 15.94 -23.52 -8.70
N GLY A 23 15.38 -22.32 -8.59
CA GLY A 23 15.52 -21.47 -7.40
C GLY A 23 14.86 -22.12 -6.17
N ILE A 24 15.60 -22.25 -5.08
CA ILE A 24 15.13 -22.92 -3.84
C ILE A 24 15.12 -22.02 -2.60
N GLY A 25 15.45 -20.74 -2.77
CA GLY A 25 15.45 -19.72 -1.72
C GLY A 25 16.82 -19.53 -1.07
N GLY A 26 16.96 -18.41 -0.37
CA GLY A 26 18.20 -18.03 0.33
C GLY A 26 19.37 -17.78 -0.59
N GLY A 27 19.11 -17.27 -1.81
CA GLY A 27 20.15 -17.05 -2.82
C GLY A 27 20.77 -18.35 -3.33
N ARG A 28 20.01 -19.46 -3.29
CA ARG A 28 20.46 -20.78 -3.77
C ARG A 28 19.61 -21.31 -4.92
N VAL A 29 20.28 -22.10 -5.75
CA VAL A 29 19.70 -22.86 -6.86
C VAL A 29 19.99 -24.35 -6.65
N ARG A 30 19.00 -25.19 -6.95
CA ARG A 30 19.19 -26.64 -7.10
C ARG A 30 19.53 -26.93 -8.55
N LEU A 31 20.69 -27.54 -8.78
CA LEU A 31 21.06 -28.05 -10.10
C LEU A 31 20.79 -29.56 -10.13
N VAL A 32 20.16 -30.03 -11.20
CA VAL A 32 19.93 -31.45 -11.45
C VAL A 32 20.36 -31.77 -12.88
N ALA A 33 21.24 -32.74 -13.05
CA ALA A 33 21.62 -33.28 -14.34
C ALA A 33 20.85 -34.57 -14.61
N TYR A 34 20.31 -34.69 -15.81
CA TYR A 34 19.60 -35.86 -16.30
C TYR A 34 20.29 -36.40 -17.54
N TYR A 35 20.42 -37.72 -17.62
CA TYR A 35 20.67 -38.43 -18.86
C TYR A 35 19.36 -38.68 -19.58
N THR A 36 19.30 -38.33 -20.87
CA THR A 36 18.09 -38.39 -21.70
C THR A 36 18.27 -39.25 -22.95
N GLY A 37 19.38 -40.01 -23.03
CA GLY A 37 19.70 -40.85 -24.19
C GLY A 37 19.04 -42.24 -24.22
N GLY A 38 18.30 -42.62 -23.17
CA GLY A 38 17.59 -43.90 -23.05
C GLY A 38 16.06 -43.79 -23.17
N ASP A 39 15.35 -44.82 -22.72
CA ASP A 39 13.87 -44.88 -22.74
C ASP A 39 13.18 -43.91 -21.76
N GLY A 40 13.96 -43.21 -20.91
CA GLY A 40 13.46 -42.25 -19.94
C GLY A 40 14.56 -41.35 -19.38
N GLU A 41 14.16 -40.33 -18.61
CA GLU A 41 15.11 -39.42 -17.94
C GLU A 41 15.68 -40.10 -16.68
N GLU A 42 17.00 -40.26 -16.65
CA GLU A 42 17.72 -40.79 -15.48
C GLU A 42 18.50 -39.68 -14.80
N MET A 43 18.30 -39.49 -13.48
CA MET A 43 19.01 -38.47 -12.72
C MET A 43 20.47 -38.89 -12.51
N LEU A 44 21.41 -38.12 -13.05
CA LEU A 44 22.85 -38.33 -12.90
C LEU A 44 23.35 -37.77 -11.57
N HIS A 45 22.97 -36.54 -11.25
CA HIS A 45 23.43 -35.85 -10.04
C HIS A 45 22.49 -34.68 -9.70
N ALA A 46 22.35 -34.39 -8.40
CA ALA A 46 21.59 -33.25 -7.91
C ALA A 46 22.25 -32.66 -6.67
N ASP A 47 22.45 -31.33 -6.64
CA ASP A 47 22.96 -30.62 -5.47
C ASP A 47 22.56 -29.13 -5.49
N ASN A 48 22.80 -28.44 -4.38
CA ASN A 48 22.39 -27.06 -4.15
C ASN A 48 23.60 -26.11 -4.15
N TYR A 49 23.57 -25.11 -5.02
CA TYR A 49 24.64 -24.13 -5.20
C TYR A 49 24.14 -22.70 -4.97
N PRO A 50 25.02 -21.70 -4.80
CA PRO A 50 24.65 -20.30 -4.89
C PRO A 50 24.01 -19.96 -6.25
N THR A 51 23.11 -18.99 -6.32
CA THR A 51 22.47 -18.56 -7.59
C THR A 51 23.49 -18.12 -8.65
N ASN A 52 24.63 -17.57 -8.24
CA ASN A 52 25.75 -17.21 -9.11
C ASN A 52 26.74 -18.37 -9.35
N PHE A 53 26.31 -19.63 -9.24
CA PHE A 53 27.17 -20.81 -9.40
C PHE A 53 28.03 -20.77 -10.67
N TYR A 54 27.54 -20.17 -11.75
CA TYR A 54 28.23 -20.07 -13.05
C TYR A 54 29.43 -19.12 -13.02
N GLU A 55 29.53 -18.21 -12.06
CA GLU A 55 30.71 -17.37 -11.82
C GLU A 55 31.71 -18.09 -10.90
N ASP A 56 31.22 -18.79 -9.88
CA ASP A 56 32.04 -19.52 -8.93
C ASP A 56 32.73 -20.73 -9.59
N ARG A 57 34.07 -20.66 -9.68
CA ARG A 57 34.89 -21.74 -10.23
C ARG A 57 34.76 -23.04 -9.45
N THR A 58 34.60 -22.96 -8.13
CA THR A 58 34.50 -24.13 -7.24
C THR A 58 33.15 -24.81 -7.44
N ALA A 59 32.04 -24.05 -7.39
CA ALA A 59 30.70 -24.57 -7.65
C ALA A 59 30.59 -25.23 -9.04
N ARG A 60 31.04 -24.53 -10.10
CA ARG A 60 31.11 -25.10 -11.46
C ARG A 60 31.94 -26.37 -11.53
N GLY A 61 33.08 -26.39 -10.85
CA GLY A 61 34.00 -27.50 -10.85
C GLY A 61 33.41 -28.74 -10.18
N SER A 62 32.78 -28.54 -9.02
CA SER A 62 32.12 -29.59 -8.24
C SER A 62 31.01 -30.27 -9.04
N PHE A 63 29.98 -29.53 -9.47
CA PHE A 63 28.85 -30.11 -10.21
C PHE A 63 29.31 -30.84 -11.48
N LYS A 64 30.20 -30.20 -12.26
CA LYS A 64 30.76 -30.79 -13.48
C LYS A 64 31.46 -32.13 -13.23
N ASN A 65 32.26 -32.22 -12.17
CA ASN A 65 33.04 -33.42 -11.88
C ASN A 65 32.14 -34.56 -11.38
N GLU A 66 31.12 -34.26 -10.58
CA GLU A 66 30.15 -35.27 -10.12
C GLU A 66 29.33 -35.83 -11.30
N VAL A 67 28.81 -34.97 -12.18
CA VAL A 67 28.11 -35.42 -13.40
C VAL A 67 29.06 -36.22 -14.31
N LYS A 68 30.31 -35.77 -14.45
CA LYS A 68 31.32 -36.51 -15.23
C LYS A 68 31.55 -37.93 -14.67
N ALA A 69 31.62 -38.07 -13.35
CA ALA A 69 31.78 -39.36 -12.70
C ALA A 69 30.52 -40.23 -12.86
N ALA A 70 29.33 -39.64 -12.75
CA ALA A 70 28.06 -40.34 -12.95
C ALA A 70 27.87 -40.84 -14.39
N LEU A 71 28.47 -40.18 -15.38
CA LEU A 71 28.45 -40.62 -16.78
C LEU A 71 29.35 -41.85 -17.05
N ASP A 72 30.19 -42.26 -16.08
CA ASP A 72 31.00 -43.47 -16.20
C ASP A 72 30.08 -44.72 -16.14
N GLY A 73 29.78 -45.29 -17.31
CA GLY A 73 28.80 -46.36 -17.47
C GLY A 73 27.78 -46.13 -18.59
N TYR A 74 27.75 -44.92 -19.15
CA TYR A 74 26.90 -44.57 -20.30
C TYR A 74 27.72 -44.56 -21.60
N GLU A 75 27.06 -44.71 -22.75
CA GLU A 75 27.68 -44.61 -24.09
C GLU A 75 27.98 -43.15 -24.46
N LEU A 76 28.62 -42.40 -23.57
CA LEU A 76 28.83 -40.98 -23.70
C LEU A 76 30.24 -40.62 -23.26
N ASP A 77 30.97 -39.88 -24.11
CA ASP A 77 32.33 -39.45 -23.79
C ASP A 77 32.31 -38.38 -22.68
N PRO A 78 32.86 -38.67 -21.48
CA PRO A 78 32.84 -37.72 -20.37
C PRO A 78 33.63 -36.44 -20.66
N SER A 79 34.51 -36.45 -21.66
CA SER A 79 35.27 -35.27 -22.10
C SER A 79 34.36 -34.28 -22.86
N LYS A 80 33.43 -34.79 -23.67
CA LYS A 80 32.44 -33.95 -24.38
C LYS A 80 31.52 -33.23 -23.41
N TRP A 81 31.11 -33.90 -22.33
CA TRP A 81 30.38 -33.27 -21.24
C TRP A 81 31.15 -32.07 -20.64
N VAL A 82 32.45 -32.26 -20.35
CA VAL A 82 33.29 -31.20 -19.77
C VAL A 82 33.35 -29.98 -20.69
N GLU A 83 33.56 -30.18 -21.99
CA GLU A 83 33.61 -29.09 -22.98
C GLU A 83 32.27 -28.38 -23.11
N ALA A 84 31.17 -29.13 -23.18
CA ALA A 84 29.82 -28.59 -23.31
C ALA A 84 29.40 -27.79 -22.07
N TRP A 85 29.66 -28.29 -20.87
CA TRP A 85 29.43 -27.59 -19.61
C TRP A 85 30.23 -26.28 -19.52
N GLN A 86 31.51 -26.32 -19.91
CA GLN A 86 32.35 -25.12 -19.93
C GLN A 86 31.83 -24.08 -20.92
N LYS A 87 31.37 -24.52 -22.10
CA LYS A 87 30.78 -23.63 -23.11
C LYS A 87 29.50 -22.97 -22.58
N TRP A 88 28.58 -23.76 -22.00
CA TRP A 88 27.32 -23.25 -21.48
C TRP A 88 27.53 -22.26 -20.31
N THR A 89 28.34 -22.63 -19.32
CA THR A 89 28.62 -21.72 -18.20
C THR A 89 29.37 -20.47 -18.64
N SER A 90 30.26 -20.56 -19.63
CA SER A 90 30.90 -19.38 -20.23
C SER A 90 29.90 -18.47 -20.93
N SER A 91 28.86 -19.02 -21.59
CA SER A 91 27.81 -18.19 -22.18
C SER A 91 26.97 -17.47 -21.12
N LEU A 92 26.72 -18.09 -19.96
CA LEU A 92 26.02 -17.43 -18.85
C LEU A 92 26.85 -16.29 -18.25
N VAL A 93 28.18 -16.50 -18.10
CA VAL A 93 29.10 -15.45 -17.64
C VAL A 93 29.17 -14.29 -18.63
N ALA A 94 29.13 -14.57 -19.94
CA ALA A 94 29.21 -13.55 -20.98
C ALA A 94 27.88 -12.81 -21.23
N ALA A 95 26.75 -13.38 -20.83
CA ALA A 95 25.43 -12.77 -20.92
C ALA A 95 25.36 -11.50 -20.06
N LYS A 96 24.61 -10.50 -20.52
CA LYS A 96 24.30 -9.31 -19.72
C LYS A 96 23.41 -9.69 -18.55
N ASP A 97 23.39 -8.87 -17.50
CA ASP A 97 22.61 -9.18 -16.29
C ASP A 97 21.11 -9.37 -16.56
N ASP A 98 20.54 -8.66 -17.55
CA ASP A 98 19.15 -8.79 -18.01
C ASP A 98 18.92 -9.98 -18.98
N GLU A 99 19.95 -10.70 -19.36
CA GLU A 99 19.88 -11.93 -20.16
C GLU A 99 20.17 -13.17 -19.31
N ARG A 100 20.60 -12.99 -18.06
CA ARG A 100 20.89 -14.07 -17.11
C ARG A 100 19.60 -14.54 -16.43
N PRO A 101 19.48 -15.84 -16.15
CA PRO A 101 18.33 -16.39 -15.45
C PRO A 101 18.32 -15.88 -14.00
N ASN A 102 17.29 -15.12 -13.63
CA ASN A 102 17.08 -14.66 -12.26
C ASN A 102 16.23 -15.68 -11.49
N LEU A 103 16.91 -16.73 -11.01
CA LEU A 103 16.27 -17.89 -10.39
C LEU A 103 15.90 -17.62 -8.93
N VAL A 104 14.59 -17.56 -8.65
CA VAL A 104 14.01 -17.36 -7.32
C VAL A 104 13.09 -18.53 -6.93
N PRO A 105 12.81 -18.75 -5.64
CA PRO A 105 11.85 -19.78 -5.23
C PRO A 105 10.43 -19.45 -5.72
N GLU A 106 9.62 -20.51 -5.90
CA GLU A 106 8.30 -20.44 -6.55
C GLU A 106 7.35 -19.45 -5.87
N ASN A 107 7.39 -19.36 -4.55
CA ASN A 107 6.57 -18.41 -3.80
C ASN A 107 6.93 -16.94 -4.09
N VAL A 108 8.19 -16.64 -4.38
CA VAL A 108 8.64 -15.29 -4.75
C VAL A 108 8.24 -14.99 -6.19
N ARG A 109 8.42 -15.96 -7.09
CA ARG A 109 7.91 -15.87 -8.46
C ARG A 109 6.41 -15.59 -8.50
N GLN A 110 5.62 -16.32 -7.69
CA GLN A 110 4.18 -16.11 -7.60
C GLN A 110 3.79 -14.71 -7.09
N LEU A 111 4.56 -14.13 -6.17
CA LEU A 111 4.33 -12.76 -5.73
C LEU A 111 4.68 -11.75 -6.82
N ALA A 112 5.79 -11.95 -7.54
CA ALA A 112 6.20 -11.10 -8.65
C ALA A 112 5.18 -11.16 -9.80
N ASP A 113 4.80 -12.35 -10.25
CA ASP A 113 3.76 -12.55 -11.28
C ASP A 113 2.40 -12.00 -10.85
N GLY A 114 2.10 -12.08 -9.55
CA GLY A 114 0.89 -11.53 -8.97
C GLY A 114 0.95 -10.02 -8.75
N THR A 115 2.09 -9.36 -8.96
CA THR A 115 2.19 -7.91 -8.80
C THR A 115 1.57 -7.23 -10.01
N GLU A 116 0.44 -6.57 -9.81
CA GLU A 116 -0.30 -5.90 -10.88
C GLU A 116 0.25 -4.49 -11.14
N HIS A 117 0.49 -3.75 -10.06
CA HIS A 117 0.97 -2.37 -10.13
C HIS A 117 1.96 -2.06 -9.00
N VAL A 118 3.00 -1.30 -9.33
CA VAL A 118 3.92 -0.69 -8.37
C VAL A 118 3.94 0.80 -8.63
N HIS A 119 3.42 1.59 -7.69
CA HIS A 119 3.41 3.05 -7.78
C HIS A 119 4.32 3.65 -6.74
N VAL A 120 5.29 4.44 -7.18
CA VAL A 120 6.07 5.29 -6.28
C VAL A 120 5.38 6.64 -6.20
N LEU A 121 4.90 6.97 -5.00
CA LEU A 121 4.33 8.26 -4.71
C LEU A 121 5.43 9.20 -4.24
N THR A 122 5.87 10.08 -5.13
CA THR A 122 6.85 11.14 -4.84
C THR A 122 6.11 12.48 -4.62
N GLY A 123 6.36 13.18 -3.51
CA GLY A 123 5.65 14.43 -3.19
C GLY A 123 5.56 14.89 -1.73
N GLY A 124 6.38 14.36 -0.81
CA GLY A 124 6.48 14.83 0.57
C GLY A 124 7.91 14.65 1.11
N ASP A 125 8.09 14.62 2.43
CA ASP A 125 9.42 14.41 3.05
C ASP A 125 10.02 13.00 2.78
N SER A 126 9.20 12.05 2.32
CA SER A 126 9.65 10.69 1.96
C SER A 126 8.79 10.07 0.84
N ALA A 127 9.40 9.15 0.09
CA ALA A 127 8.74 8.34 -0.93
C ALA A 127 8.02 7.14 -0.31
N VAL A 128 6.85 6.80 -0.86
CA VAL A 128 6.04 5.62 -0.47
C VAL A 128 5.74 4.80 -1.71
N TRP A 129 5.93 3.49 -1.63
CA TRP A 129 5.59 2.53 -2.67
C TRP A 129 4.24 1.90 -2.34
N ARG A 130 3.29 1.97 -3.27
CA ARG A 130 2.06 1.21 -3.25
C ARG A 130 2.21 0.03 -4.20
N VAL A 131 2.17 -1.17 -3.65
CA VAL A 131 2.31 -2.40 -4.41
C VAL A 131 0.98 -3.15 -4.34
N GLU A 132 0.32 -3.26 -5.48
CA GLU A 132 -0.90 -4.06 -5.62
C GLU A 132 -0.54 -5.49 -6.04
N ILE A 133 -0.94 -6.46 -5.21
CA ILE A 133 -0.56 -7.86 -5.36
C ILE A 133 -1.81 -8.74 -5.34
N SER A 134 -1.93 -9.59 -6.35
CA SER A 134 -2.88 -10.70 -6.45
C SER A 134 -2.20 -12.00 -6.05
N TRP A 135 -2.55 -12.53 -4.87
CA TRP A 135 -1.99 -13.78 -4.35
C TRP A 135 -3.07 -14.66 -3.73
N ARG A 136 -3.09 -15.94 -4.14
CA ARG A 136 -4.05 -16.97 -3.68
C ARG A 136 -5.52 -16.53 -3.82
N GLY A 137 -5.84 -15.88 -4.94
CA GLY A 137 -7.21 -15.45 -5.26
C GLY A 137 -7.69 -14.21 -4.49
N LYS A 138 -6.79 -13.46 -3.85
CA LYS A 138 -7.09 -12.16 -3.23
C LYS A 138 -6.17 -11.10 -3.79
N THR A 139 -6.72 -9.92 -4.03
CA THR A 139 -5.96 -8.72 -4.41
C THR A 139 -5.91 -7.77 -3.23
N ARG A 140 -4.71 -7.28 -2.91
CA ARG A 140 -4.45 -6.35 -1.81
C ARG A 140 -3.36 -5.37 -2.18
N GLU A 141 -3.50 -4.15 -1.71
CA GLU A 141 -2.44 -3.15 -1.75
C GLU A 141 -1.64 -3.21 -0.44
N ILE A 142 -0.31 -3.12 -0.56
CA ILE A 142 0.58 -2.86 0.57
C ILE A 142 1.29 -1.53 0.38
N GLU A 143 1.45 -0.79 1.47
CA GLU A 143 2.26 0.44 1.50
C GLU A 143 3.63 0.14 2.11
N LEU A 144 4.68 0.54 1.40
CA LEU A 144 6.08 0.38 1.81
C LEU A 144 6.74 1.75 1.85
N THR A 145 7.44 2.03 2.95
CA THR A 145 8.25 3.23 3.10
C THR A 145 9.60 3.09 2.40
N HIS A 146 10.34 4.19 2.27
CA HIS A 146 11.73 4.14 1.80
C HIS A 146 12.60 3.20 2.64
N GLU A 147 12.42 3.18 3.97
CA GLU A 147 13.16 2.26 4.84
C GLU A 147 12.80 0.80 4.55
N ASP A 148 11.53 0.49 4.28
CA ASP A 148 11.11 -0.87 3.91
C ASP A 148 11.74 -1.30 2.58
N MET A 149 11.82 -0.38 1.61
CA MET A 149 12.42 -0.64 0.31
C MET A 149 13.96 -0.72 0.35
N ALA A 150 14.62 0.03 1.24
CA ALA A 150 16.07 0.10 1.33
C ALA A 150 16.70 -0.84 2.38
N SER A 151 15.93 -1.35 3.35
CA SER A 151 16.46 -2.14 4.47
C SER A 151 16.94 -3.52 4.02
N ASP A 152 18.12 -3.96 4.42
CA ASP A 152 18.50 -5.37 4.20
C ASP A 152 17.62 -6.36 5.03
N GLY A 153 16.81 -5.84 5.97
CA GLY A 153 15.96 -6.63 6.84
C GLY A 153 14.63 -7.06 6.21
N THR A 154 14.22 -8.30 6.48
CA THR A 154 12.98 -8.91 5.94
C THR A 154 11.72 -8.57 6.73
N LYS A 155 11.87 -8.17 7.99
CA LYS A 155 10.77 -8.04 8.95
C LYS A 155 9.67 -7.07 8.49
N PRO A 156 9.97 -5.86 7.99
CA PRO A 156 8.92 -4.92 7.66
C PRO A 156 8.02 -5.40 6.51
N LEU A 157 8.61 -5.86 5.40
CA LEU A 157 7.87 -6.45 4.28
C LEU A 157 7.07 -7.69 4.68
N LYS A 158 7.70 -8.59 5.43
CA LYS A 158 7.04 -9.79 5.92
C LYS A 158 5.80 -9.44 6.73
N ASN A 159 5.88 -8.41 7.58
CA ASN A 159 4.76 -7.95 8.38
C ASN A 159 3.66 -7.31 7.51
N GLN A 160 4.00 -6.52 6.49
CA GLN A 160 3.00 -5.91 5.60
C GLN A 160 2.23 -6.96 4.79
N LEU A 161 2.93 -7.93 4.20
CA LEU A 161 2.28 -9.04 3.49
C LEU A 161 1.45 -9.91 4.43
N PHE A 162 1.95 -10.17 5.65
CA PHE A 162 1.17 -10.88 6.66
C PHE A 162 -0.11 -10.11 7.02
N LYS A 163 -0.07 -8.79 7.20
CA LYS A 163 -1.26 -7.98 7.47
C LYS A 163 -2.25 -8.02 6.30
N ALA A 164 -1.78 -7.90 5.07
CA ALA A 164 -2.63 -7.87 3.89
C ALA A 164 -3.34 -9.21 3.61
N PHE A 165 -2.62 -10.33 3.76
CA PHE A 165 -3.10 -11.65 3.37
C PHE A 165 -3.42 -12.59 4.54
N LEU A 166 -3.17 -12.16 5.78
CA LEU A 166 -3.17 -13.00 7.00
C LEU A 166 -2.29 -14.24 6.86
N ASN A 167 -1.24 -14.13 6.04
CA ASN A 167 -0.32 -15.21 5.72
C ASN A 167 1.02 -14.63 5.26
N SER A 168 2.11 -15.27 5.69
CA SER A 168 3.44 -14.91 5.24
C SER A 168 4.02 -16.10 4.46
N PRO A 169 4.33 -15.93 3.16
CA PRO A 169 5.13 -16.92 2.47
C PRO A 169 6.49 -17.05 3.17
N GLU A 170 7.06 -18.26 3.15
CA GLU A 170 8.38 -18.53 3.71
C GLU A 170 9.44 -18.07 2.70
N ILE A 171 9.86 -16.81 2.83
CA ILE A 171 10.82 -16.15 1.94
C ILE A 171 12.06 -15.80 2.76
N GLN A 172 13.23 -16.21 2.27
CA GLN A 172 14.52 -15.91 2.90
C GLN A 172 14.97 -14.49 2.54
N GLN A 173 15.98 -13.98 3.25
CA GLN A 173 16.41 -12.60 3.13
C GLN A 173 16.84 -12.21 1.71
N GLU A 174 17.63 -13.07 1.07
CA GLU A 174 18.12 -12.88 -0.28
C GLU A 174 16.98 -12.80 -1.30
N ASP A 175 15.90 -13.55 -1.08
CA ASP A 175 14.79 -13.58 -2.02
C ASP A 175 13.84 -12.36 -1.86
N TRP A 176 13.79 -11.76 -0.66
CA TRP A 176 13.15 -10.45 -0.46
C TRP A 176 13.87 -9.34 -1.21
N ILE A 177 15.20 -9.41 -1.29
CA ILE A 177 16.00 -8.44 -2.08
C ILE A 177 15.64 -8.59 -3.55
N ALA A 178 15.58 -9.82 -4.07
CA ALA A 178 15.19 -10.07 -5.46
C ALA A 178 13.79 -9.52 -5.79
N LEU A 179 12.80 -9.74 -4.91
CA LEU A 179 11.44 -9.22 -5.11
C LEU A 179 11.37 -7.69 -5.11
N ARG A 180 12.14 -7.02 -4.23
CA ARG A 180 12.19 -5.56 -4.19
C ARG A 180 12.90 -4.95 -5.39
N ASN A 181 13.98 -5.58 -5.85
CA ASN A 181 14.66 -5.16 -7.07
C ASN A 181 13.68 -5.23 -8.25
N TYR A 182 12.95 -6.35 -8.36
CA TYR A 182 11.88 -6.50 -9.34
C TYR A 182 10.83 -5.38 -9.25
N TRP A 183 10.29 -5.10 -8.06
CA TRP A 183 9.33 -3.99 -7.89
C TRP A 183 9.90 -2.63 -8.26
N THR A 184 11.17 -2.37 -7.93
CA THR A 184 11.86 -1.12 -8.25
C THR A 184 12.05 -0.97 -9.77
N GLU A 185 12.28 -2.07 -10.49
CA GLU A 185 12.42 -2.07 -11.96
C GLU A 185 11.10 -1.81 -12.68
N ILE A 186 9.98 -2.32 -12.16
CA ILE A 186 8.66 -2.18 -12.77
C ILE A 186 7.88 -0.97 -12.25
N GLN A 187 8.45 -0.20 -11.33
CA GLN A 187 7.75 0.90 -10.68
C GLN A 187 7.40 2.03 -11.66
N GLU A 188 6.20 2.56 -11.50
CA GLU A 188 5.77 3.79 -12.17
C GLU A 188 5.77 4.94 -11.17
N GLU A 189 6.48 6.02 -11.50
CA GLU A 189 6.39 7.25 -10.74
C GLU A 189 5.03 7.90 -10.98
N LYS A 190 4.23 7.98 -9.92
CA LYS A 190 3.03 8.81 -9.90
C LYS A 190 3.30 9.99 -8.98
N ALA A 191 3.16 11.20 -9.53
CA ALA A 191 3.11 12.38 -8.69
C ALA A 191 1.98 12.18 -7.68
N ARG A 192 2.33 12.25 -6.39
CA ARG A 192 1.33 12.20 -5.33
C ARG A 192 0.36 13.35 -5.59
N GLU A 193 -0.95 13.10 -5.67
CA GLU A 193 -1.90 14.17 -5.34
C GLU A 193 -1.62 14.51 -3.88
N THR A 194 -0.88 15.59 -3.69
CA THR A 194 -0.18 15.90 -2.44
C THR A 194 -1.19 16.36 -1.41
N MET A 195 -1.70 15.41 -0.63
CA MET A 195 -2.28 15.71 0.67
C MET A 195 -1.16 16.24 1.56
N THR A 196 -1.03 17.56 1.62
CA THR A 196 0.02 18.24 2.39
C THR A 196 -0.16 17.99 3.90
N GLU A 197 0.83 18.34 4.73
CA GLU A 197 0.65 18.31 6.19
C GLU A 197 -0.54 19.19 6.62
N LYS A 198 -0.78 20.28 5.89
CA LYS A 198 -1.95 21.15 6.06
C LYS A 198 -3.25 20.40 5.78
N ASP A 199 -3.26 19.53 4.77
CA ASP A 199 -4.42 18.73 4.38
C ASP A 199 -4.74 17.68 5.43
N ARG A 200 -3.72 16.97 5.95
CA ARG A 200 -3.88 16.03 7.07
C ARG A 200 -4.45 16.69 8.32
N LYS A 201 -3.96 17.89 8.65
CA LYS A 201 -4.48 18.69 9.77
C LYS A 201 -5.92 19.10 9.55
N LEU A 202 -6.28 19.44 8.33
CA LEU A 202 -7.63 19.84 7.97
C LEU A 202 -8.60 18.66 8.00
N GLU A 203 -8.21 17.49 7.48
CA GLU A 203 -9.01 16.27 7.54
C GLU A 203 -9.23 15.81 8.99
N SER A 204 -8.17 15.74 9.78
CA SER A 204 -8.27 15.39 11.20
C SER A 204 -9.13 16.39 11.99
N PHE A 205 -9.04 17.68 11.64
CA PHE A 205 -9.92 18.70 12.19
C PHE A 205 -11.39 18.44 11.82
N ILE A 206 -11.68 18.18 10.55
CA ILE A 206 -13.06 17.92 10.08
C ILE A 206 -13.63 16.64 10.67
N GLU A 207 -12.86 15.56 10.72
CA GLU A 207 -13.26 14.30 11.38
C GLU A 207 -13.60 14.52 12.86
N THR A 208 -12.82 15.36 13.55
CA THR A 208 -13.09 15.71 14.95
C THR A 208 -14.33 16.60 15.09
N VAL A 209 -14.58 17.52 14.16
CA VAL A 209 -15.82 18.32 14.13
C VAL A 209 -17.02 17.41 13.90
N THR A 210 -16.99 16.57 12.86
CA THR A 210 -18.08 15.63 12.54
C THR A 210 -18.39 14.69 13.70
N SER A 211 -17.37 14.18 14.41
CA SER A 211 -17.59 13.25 15.53
C SER A 211 -18.10 13.91 16.82
N ARG A 212 -17.91 15.22 17.00
CA ARG A 212 -18.34 15.96 18.21
C ARG A 212 -19.62 16.75 18.00
N VAL A 213 -19.97 17.09 16.77
CA VAL A 213 -21.17 17.85 16.48
C VAL A 213 -22.40 16.93 16.58
N THR A 214 -23.39 17.36 17.36
CA THR A 214 -24.73 16.77 17.36
C THR A 214 -25.66 17.70 16.58
N PRO A 215 -26.25 17.28 15.44
CA PRO A 215 -27.06 18.15 14.60
C PRO A 215 -28.52 18.24 15.07
N HIS A 216 -29.09 19.44 15.04
CA HIS A 216 -30.49 19.71 15.42
C HIS A 216 -31.13 20.72 14.46
N GLU A 217 -32.45 20.66 14.31
CA GLU A 217 -33.19 21.59 13.43
C GLU A 217 -33.51 22.92 14.13
N SER A 218 -33.55 22.91 15.47
CA SER A 218 -33.89 24.09 16.26
C SER A 218 -32.67 24.94 16.59
N ALA A 219 -32.75 26.25 16.36
CA ALA A 219 -31.75 27.21 16.82
C ALA A 219 -31.58 27.21 18.34
N ASP A 220 -32.53 26.66 19.10
CA ASP A 220 -32.54 26.77 20.54
C ASP A 220 -31.40 26.03 21.23
N VAL A 221 -30.93 24.96 20.60
CA VAL A 221 -29.83 24.11 21.09
C VAL A 221 -28.52 24.86 21.24
N LEU A 222 -28.34 25.93 20.45
CA LEU A 222 -27.16 26.79 20.51
C LEU A 222 -27.07 27.56 21.84
N ALA A 223 -28.09 27.54 22.71
CA ALA A 223 -27.96 28.07 24.07
C ALA A 223 -27.55 27.00 25.10
N ASN A 224 -27.85 25.73 24.82
CA ASN A 224 -27.87 24.66 25.82
C ASN A 224 -26.74 23.62 25.64
N GLY A 225 -26.14 23.53 24.45
CA GLY A 225 -25.07 22.56 24.15
C GLY A 225 -23.87 23.19 23.48
N ARG A 226 -22.66 22.97 24.03
CA ARG A 226 -21.39 23.32 23.36
C ARG A 226 -21.15 22.48 22.10
N GLU A 227 -21.64 21.25 22.09
CA GLU A 227 -21.47 20.27 21.00
C GLU A 227 -22.62 20.29 19.99
N ALA A 228 -23.66 21.09 20.23
CA ALA A 228 -24.80 21.18 19.33
C ALA A 228 -24.46 22.01 18.07
N ALA A 229 -24.87 21.53 16.91
CA ALA A 229 -24.96 22.32 15.69
C ALA A 229 -26.41 22.48 15.28
N TRP A 230 -26.79 23.72 15.00
CA TRP A 230 -28.09 24.01 14.43
C TRP A 230 -27.99 23.96 12.90
N VAL A 231 -28.81 23.15 12.26
CA VAL A 231 -28.87 22.99 10.81
C VAL A 231 -30.06 23.75 10.25
N ASP A 232 -29.78 24.78 9.46
CA ASP A 232 -30.77 25.59 8.75
C ASP A 232 -30.77 25.15 7.27
N TRP A 233 -31.65 24.21 6.93
CA TRP A 233 -31.67 23.53 5.62
C TRP A 233 -31.97 24.48 4.45
N GLU A 234 -32.80 25.50 4.66
CA GLU A 234 -33.19 26.48 3.65
C GLU A 234 -32.50 27.85 3.86
N ASN A 235 -31.61 27.97 4.86
CA ASN A 235 -30.99 29.25 5.25
C ASN A 235 -32.05 30.35 5.49
N ASP A 236 -33.24 29.94 5.96
CA ASP A 236 -34.41 30.79 6.19
C ASP A 236 -34.13 31.88 7.23
N HIS A 237 -33.17 31.60 8.11
CA HIS A 237 -32.81 32.48 9.20
C HIS A 237 -31.62 33.39 8.83
N GLY A 238 -31.21 33.36 7.55
CA GLY A 238 -30.62 34.50 6.88
C GLY A 238 -29.15 34.71 7.18
N LEU A 239 -28.31 33.71 6.92
CA LEU A 239 -26.88 33.95 6.73
C LEU A 239 -26.68 34.84 5.49
N ASN A 240 -26.68 36.15 5.72
CA ASN A 240 -26.59 37.17 4.66
C ASN A 240 -25.39 36.94 3.74
N GLY A 241 -25.62 36.88 2.42
CA GLY A 241 -24.57 36.65 1.42
C GLY A 241 -24.36 35.19 1.04
N VAL A 242 -25.17 34.28 1.59
CA VAL A 242 -25.36 32.90 1.13
C VAL A 242 -26.76 32.79 0.53
N GLY A 243 -26.96 31.99 -0.52
CA GLY A 243 -28.26 31.81 -1.15
C GLY A 243 -29.30 31.21 -0.19
N SER A 244 -30.58 31.49 -0.41
CA SER A 244 -31.71 30.96 0.37
C SER A 244 -32.06 29.50 0.07
N GLU A 245 -31.17 28.78 -0.63
CA GLU A 245 -31.36 27.37 -1.02
C GLU A 245 -30.13 26.55 -0.57
N VAL A 246 -29.25 27.15 0.24
CA VAL A 246 -27.98 26.55 0.66
C VAL A 246 -28.09 26.23 2.13
N ALA A 247 -28.11 24.94 2.48
CA ALA A 247 -28.14 24.51 3.87
C ALA A 247 -26.91 24.96 4.66
N VAL A 248 -27.10 25.32 5.93
CA VAL A 248 -26.03 25.84 6.79
C VAL A 248 -26.06 25.17 8.16
N ALA A 249 -24.95 24.54 8.55
CA ALA A 249 -24.73 24.06 9.92
C ALA A 249 -23.98 25.13 10.74
N TRP A 250 -24.67 25.70 11.73
CA TRP A 250 -24.16 26.68 12.67
C TRP A 250 -23.48 25.99 13.84
N VAL A 251 -22.15 26.13 13.93
CA VAL A 251 -21.33 25.53 15.00
C VAL A 251 -20.73 26.63 15.87
N GLN A 252 -20.86 26.52 17.20
CA GLN A 252 -20.28 27.51 18.11
C GLN A 252 -18.76 27.59 18.00
N SER A 253 -18.21 28.81 18.01
CA SER A 253 -16.75 29.00 17.96
C SER A 253 -16.01 28.42 19.17
N SER A 254 -16.67 28.25 20.32
CA SER A 254 -16.09 27.58 21.49
C SER A 254 -15.77 26.12 21.22
N LEU A 255 -16.64 25.39 20.51
CA LEU A 255 -16.37 24.00 20.13
C LEU A 255 -15.16 23.90 19.20
N VAL A 256 -15.11 24.77 18.19
CA VAL A 256 -13.98 24.82 17.26
C VAL A 256 -12.68 25.13 17.99
N SER A 257 -12.69 26.06 18.95
CA SER A 257 -11.54 26.33 19.81
C SER A 257 -11.14 25.13 20.66
N ASP A 258 -12.10 24.48 21.33
CA ASP A 258 -11.85 23.29 22.16
C ASP A 258 -11.27 22.12 21.32
N ILE A 259 -11.72 21.96 20.07
CA ILE A 259 -11.17 20.97 19.13
C ILE A 259 -9.72 21.31 18.78
N LEU A 260 -9.45 22.55 18.36
CA LEU A 260 -8.10 22.98 18.01
C LEU A 260 -7.13 22.87 19.18
N ASP A 261 -7.55 23.24 20.39
CA ASP A 261 -6.71 23.13 21.60
C ASP A 261 -6.42 21.66 21.97
N SER A 262 -7.27 20.71 21.56
CA SER A 262 -7.09 19.28 21.79
C SER A 262 -6.22 18.57 20.74
N MET A 263 -5.85 19.25 19.65
CA MET A 263 -5.03 18.69 18.58
C MET A 263 -3.55 19.02 18.78
N ASP A 264 -2.68 18.01 18.83
CA ASP A 264 -1.23 18.18 19.02
C ASP A 264 -0.56 19.05 17.94
N ASN A 265 -1.17 19.18 16.76
CA ASN A 265 -0.66 19.99 15.64
C ASN A 265 -1.78 20.80 14.94
N ALA A 266 -2.57 21.55 15.70
CA ALA A 266 -3.71 22.30 15.18
C ALA A 266 -3.36 23.33 14.08
N PRO A 267 -4.20 23.51 13.05
CA PRO A 267 -4.06 24.60 12.08
C PRO A 267 -4.30 25.96 12.75
N LYS A 268 -3.61 27.02 12.28
CA LYS A 268 -3.84 28.38 12.77
C LYS A 268 -5.26 28.83 12.40
N VAL A 269 -6.03 29.30 13.38
CA VAL A 269 -7.43 29.76 13.22
C VAL A 269 -7.62 30.74 12.05
N GLY A 270 -6.67 31.66 11.84
CA GLY A 270 -6.74 32.65 10.76
C GLY A 270 -6.56 32.07 9.36
N GLU A 271 -5.82 30.97 9.22
CA GLU A 271 -5.59 30.27 7.94
C GLU A 271 -6.65 29.19 7.70
N LEU A 272 -7.22 28.64 8.77
CA LEU A 272 -8.24 27.59 8.75
C LEU A 272 -9.53 28.04 8.05
N GLY A 273 -10.01 29.26 8.33
CA GLY A 273 -11.26 29.76 7.74
C GLY A 273 -11.24 29.83 6.21
N THR A 274 -10.14 30.36 5.65
CA THR A 274 -9.95 30.45 4.20
C THR A 274 -9.82 29.06 3.58
N GLU A 275 -9.10 28.15 4.22
CA GLU A 275 -8.87 26.80 3.69
C GLU A 275 -10.15 25.95 3.69
N LEU A 276 -10.92 26.00 4.79
CA LEU A 276 -12.21 25.31 4.89
C LEU A 276 -13.19 25.79 3.81
N GLN A 277 -13.23 27.10 3.57
CA GLN A 277 -14.09 27.68 2.54
C GLN A 277 -13.63 27.30 1.13
N ASN A 278 -12.32 27.34 0.85
CA ASN A 278 -11.76 26.96 -0.45
C ASN A 278 -12.02 25.50 -0.80
N ARG A 279 -12.11 24.61 0.20
CA ARG A 279 -12.39 23.18 0.02
C ARG A 279 -13.87 22.81 0.14
N GLY A 280 -14.75 23.80 0.37
CA GLY A 280 -16.19 23.56 0.45
C GLY A 280 -16.69 22.98 1.77
N PHE A 281 -15.87 22.93 2.83
CA PHE A 281 -16.33 22.50 4.15
C PHE A 281 -17.18 23.57 4.84
N THR A 282 -16.92 24.85 4.56
CA THR A 282 -17.72 25.97 5.08
C THR A 282 -18.30 26.79 3.95
N VAL A 283 -19.57 27.15 4.10
CA VAL A 283 -20.24 28.08 3.18
C VAL A 283 -19.74 29.51 3.38
N ARG A 284 -19.21 29.81 4.58
CA ARG A 284 -18.65 31.11 4.95
C ARG A 284 -17.69 31.01 6.13
N GLY A 285 -16.72 31.92 6.19
CA GLY A 285 -15.87 32.12 7.38
C GLY A 285 -16.65 32.55 8.64
N SER A 286 -16.05 32.34 9.81
CA SER A 286 -16.69 32.63 11.10
C SER A 286 -17.10 34.10 11.28
N ALA A 287 -18.23 34.34 11.95
CA ALA A 287 -18.73 35.69 12.22
C ALA A 287 -19.45 35.77 13.57
N ASN A 288 -19.51 36.97 14.13
CA ASN A 288 -20.36 37.28 15.27
C ASN A 288 -21.78 37.58 14.77
N LEU A 289 -22.70 36.65 14.98
CA LEU A 289 -24.09 36.78 14.55
C LEU A 289 -25.03 36.51 15.71
N GLN A 290 -26.27 36.97 15.55
CA GLN A 290 -27.38 36.65 16.43
C GLN A 290 -28.32 35.77 15.61
N PRO A 291 -28.37 34.45 15.90
CA PRO A 291 -29.37 33.56 15.32
C PRO A 291 -30.77 34.14 15.53
N ALA A 292 -31.66 33.98 14.54
CA ALA A 292 -33.06 34.29 14.73
C ALA A 292 -33.63 33.45 15.88
N GLY A 293 -34.41 34.08 16.77
CA GLY A 293 -34.92 33.44 17.98
C GLY A 293 -33.99 33.49 19.21
N LYS A 294 -32.77 34.04 19.10
CA LYS A 294 -31.87 34.24 20.24
C LYS A 294 -31.72 35.71 20.64
N ASP A 295 -31.56 35.95 21.94
CA ASP A 295 -31.38 37.30 22.50
C ASP A 295 -29.91 37.77 22.53
N THR A 296 -28.95 36.88 22.27
CA THR A 296 -27.52 37.15 22.41
C THR A 296 -26.74 36.87 21.13
N LYS A 297 -25.79 37.75 20.82
CA LYS A 297 -24.79 37.52 19.77
C LYS A 297 -23.76 36.49 20.23
N GLY A 298 -23.41 35.57 19.34
CA GLY A 298 -22.34 34.60 19.52
C GLY A 298 -21.42 34.57 18.30
N ARG A 299 -20.22 34.00 18.46
CA ARG A 299 -19.34 33.71 17.34
C ARG A 299 -19.61 32.30 16.83
N TYR A 300 -19.92 32.18 15.53
CA TYR A 300 -20.26 30.91 14.90
C TYR A 300 -19.40 30.65 13.67
N TRP A 301 -19.22 29.36 13.37
CA TRP A 301 -18.72 28.83 12.11
C TRP A 301 -19.89 28.26 11.31
N PHE A 302 -19.84 28.41 9.98
CA PHE A 302 -20.95 28.08 9.08
C PHE A 302 -20.51 26.97 8.14
N PHE A 303 -20.73 25.73 8.54
CA PHE A 303 -20.36 24.55 7.77
C PHE A 303 -21.43 24.21 6.73
N ASP A 304 -21.01 23.56 5.65
CA ASP A 304 -21.92 22.82 4.77
C ASP A 304 -22.31 21.52 5.49
N PRO A 305 -23.60 21.26 5.79
CA PRO A 305 -24.04 20.03 6.45
C PRO A 305 -23.59 18.77 5.70
N ALA A 306 -23.61 18.78 4.36
CA ALA A 306 -23.21 17.63 3.56
C ALA A 306 -21.70 17.35 3.69
N ALA A 307 -20.89 18.39 3.83
CA ALA A 307 -19.45 18.24 4.03
C ALA A 307 -19.09 17.68 5.43
N LEU A 308 -20.01 17.80 6.40
CA LEU A 308 -19.90 17.16 7.71
C LEU A 308 -20.54 15.76 7.73
N GLY A 309 -21.17 15.31 6.64
CA GLY A 309 -21.90 14.05 6.57
C GLY A 309 -23.25 14.07 7.28
N ILE A 310 -23.83 15.26 7.51
CA ILE A 310 -25.14 15.43 8.15
C ILE A 310 -26.23 15.44 7.09
N THR A 311 -27.26 14.61 7.27
CA THR A 311 -28.47 14.58 6.45
C THR A 311 -29.70 14.98 7.28
N GLU A 312 -30.83 15.26 6.62
CA GLU A 312 -32.12 15.53 7.30
C GLU A 312 -32.57 14.38 8.21
N MET A 313 -32.09 13.16 7.99
CA MET A 313 -32.43 12.02 8.85
C MET A 313 -31.60 11.96 10.13
N ASP A 314 -30.50 12.72 10.20
CA ASP A 314 -29.57 12.73 11.33
C ASP A 314 -29.90 13.83 12.34
N THR A 315 -30.77 14.79 11.97
CA THR A 315 -31.15 15.92 12.82
C THR A 315 -32.17 15.51 13.88
N PHE A 316 -31.94 15.96 15.12
CA PHE A 316 -32.92 15.83 16.18
C PHE A 316 -33.91 17.00 16.13
N ASP A 317 -35.19 16.67 16.13
CA ASP A 317 -36.29 17.62 16.32
C ASP A 317 -36.62 17.71 17.82
N ASP A 318 -36.04 18.70 18.50
CA ASP A 318 -36.31 18.96 19.91
C ASP A 318 -37.74 19.48 20.15
N ALA A 319 -38.53 19.79 19.10
CA ALA A 319 -39.95 20.09 19.25
C ALA A 319 -40.79 18.85 19.63
N ALA A 320 -40.26 17.64 19.44
CA ALA A 320 -40.98 16.39 19.71
C ALA A 320 -40.97 15.94 21.19
N GLU A 321 -40.03 16.42 22.03
CA GLU A 321 -39.92 16.00 23.45
C GLU A 321 -40.71 16.87 24.45
N GLY A 322 -41.46 17.87 23.98
CA GLY A 322 -42.27 18.75 24.83
C GLY A 322 -43.68 18.24 25.18
N ALA A 323 -44.11 17.09 24.66
CA ALA A 323 -45.52 16.67 24.69
C ALA A 323 -45.81 15.35 25.44
N THR A 324 -45.22 15.10 26.61
CA THR A 324 -45.80 14.14 27.58
C THR A 324 -45.43 14.47 29.03
N SER A 325 -46.27 15.25 29.71
CA SER A 325 -46.58 15.04 31.15
C SER A 325 -47.82 15.84 31.59
N GLU A 326 -48.98 15.49 31.03
CA GLU A 326 -50.22 15.52 31.82
C GLU A 326 -50.50 14.08 32.23
N VAL A 327 -50.17 13.75 33.48
CA VAL A 327 -50.74 12.60 34.18
C VAL A 327 -51.49 13.16 35.37
N ASP A 328 -52.80 12.98 35.32
CA ASP A 328 -53.78 13.27 36.37
C ASP A 328 -53.29 12.93 37.78
N ALA A 329 -53.45 13.89 38.69
CA ALA A 329 -53.71 13.69 40.11
C ALA A 329 -54.51 14.87 40.68
#